data_AF-A0A3A8MNE9-F1
#
_entry.id   AF-A0A3A8MNE9-F1
#
_cell.length_a   1.000
_cell.length_b   1.000
_cell.length_c   1.000
_cell.angle_alpha   90.00
_cell.angle_beta   90.00
_cell.angle_gamma   90.00
#
_symmetry.space_group_name_H-M   'P 1'
#
loop_
_entity.id
_entity.type
_entity.pdbx_description
1 polymer ?
#
loop_
_entity_poly.entity_id
_entity_poly.type
_entity_poly.pdbx_seq_one_letter_code
_entity_poly.pdbx_strand_id
1 'polypeptide(L)'
;MPLLLLGLGALACGDDASPTPNTAPTLTGPTVQVTGVGSEVPVALTLEASDADGDALTYAWTQSPAAPAGTFDDASAPSPSWTAPRVDSLQRFTLTVTVSDGRGGTVQGSVDVDVSPPRVNQPPTVSATVTGPAALVAGATGTFTVTASDPDGDPLTYTWTQTAPASRGTWVGGGNGASAQWYSPVVGTQTAFTLSVSVTDGASPPVVRTVSVPVSVPRYATDVQNVWKTIPSCTNCHGSSGGLSLAAGSSYGNLVNVTSTATGCGSLKRVTPGDPDQSSLILKLEGTTCGTRMPRNNQTYFDQHPDQLVLVRSWILAGALND
;
A
#
# COMPACT_ATOMS: atom_id res chain seq x y z
N MET A 1 115.95 -14.84 11.73
CA MET A 1 115.93 -13.51 11.09
C MET A 1 116.35 -13.72 9.64
N PRO A 2 115.37 -13.66 8.72
CA PRO A 2 115.05 -12.40 8.06
C PRO A 2 113.55 -12.03 8.14
N LEU A 3 113.28 -10.79 7.76
CA LEU A 3 112.01 -10.06 7.83
C LEU A 3 111.02 -10.58 6.77
N LEU A 4 109.79 -10.94 7.17
CA LEU A 4 108.72 -11.40 6.28
C LEU A 4 107.69 -10.28 6.05
N LEU A 5 107.38 -10.05 4.78
CA LEU A 5 106.50 -9.02 4.23
C LEU A 5 105.06 -9.56 4.06
N LEU A 6 104.05 -8.86 4.59
CA LEU A 6 102.62 -9.01 4.28
C LEU A 6 101.95 -7.66 4.65
N GLY A 7 101.06 -7.02 3.89
CA GLY A 7 100.44 -7.26 2.59
C GLY A 7 99.46 -6.10 2.33
N LEU A 8 99.32 -5.71 1.05
CA LEU A 8 98.41 -4.67 0.55
C LEU A 8 96.93 -4.98 0.87
N GLY A 9 96.15 -3.93 1.13
CA GLY A 9 94.69 -3.94 1.05
C GLY A 9 94.21 -2.59 0.52
N ALA A 10 94.04 -2.52 -0.80
CA ALA A 10 93.62 -1.34 -1.54
C ALA A 10 92.18 -0.91 -1.17
N LEU A 11 91.97 0.41 -1.15
CA LEU A 11 90.66 1.02 -1.37
C LEU A 11 90.17 0.56 -2.75
N ALA A 12 89.04 -0.14 -2.78
CA ALA A 12 88.24 -0.32 -3.99
C ALA A 12 87.02 0.61 -3.89
N CYS A 13 86.87 1.46 -4.90
CA CYS A 13 85.71 2.27 -5.23
C CYS A 13 84.76 1.46 -6.14
N GLY A 14 83.45 1.73 -6.05
CA GLY A 14 82.36 1.14 -6.84
C GLY A 14 81.11 1.02 -5.97
N ASP A 15 79.94 1.58 -6.26
CA ASP A 15 79.39 2.07 -7.53
C ASP A 15 78.54 3.32 -7.28
N ASP A 16 78.78 4.38 -8.07
CA ASP A 16 77.75 5.37 -8.37
C ASP A 16 76.69 4.68 -9.23
N ALA A 17 75.75 4.00 -8.58
CA ALA A 17 74.51 3.60 -9.25
C ALA A 17 73.81 4.90 -9.66
N SER A 18 73.80 5.19 -10.96
CA SER A 18 72.95 6.25 -11.50
C SER A 18 71.51 6.01 -11.01
N PRO A 19 70.80 7.04 -10.51
CA PRO A 19 69.44 6.85 -10.02
C PRO A 19 68.60 6.21 -11.14
N THR A 20 67.84 5.18 -10.80
CA THR A 20 66.93 4.52 -11.75
C THR A 20 65.96 5.57 -12.31
N PRO A 21 65.77 5.66 -13.63
CA PRO A 21 64.79 6.57 -14.21
C PRO A 21 63.38 6.27 -13.68
N ASN A 22 62.63 7.31 -13.32
CA ASN A 22 61.25 7.18 -12.84
C ASN A 22 60.32 6.64 -13.93
N THR A 23 59.44 5.73 -13.55
CA THR A 23 58.42 5.10 -14.40
C THR A 23 57.07 5.71 -14.07
N ALA A 24 56.28 6.06 -15.08
CA ALA A 24 54.92 6.56 -14.83
C ALA A 24 54.01 5.42 -14.32
N PRO A 25 52.98 5.75 -13.52
CA PRO A 25 52.02 4.76 -13.04
C PRO A 25 51.22 4.12 -14.18
N THR A 26 50.79 2.88 -13.96
CA THR A 26 49.85 2.17 -14.83
C THR A 26 48.44 2.21 -14.23
N LEU A 27 47.42 2.33 -15.07
CA LEU A 27 46.01 2.42 -14.66
C LEU A 27 45.14 1.43 -15.45
N THR A 28 44.30 0.69 -14.73
CA THR A 28 43.19 -0.10 -15.28
C THR A 28 41.88 0.51 -14.79
N GLY A 29 41.01 0.92 -15.72
CA GLY A 29 39.79 1.69 -15.45
C GLY A 29 39.97 3.20 -15.72
N PRO A 30 39.11 4.05 -15.15
CA PRO A 30 38.02 3.75 -14.22
C PRO A 30 36.83 3.06 -14.87
N THR A 31 36.03 2.38 -14.06
CA THR A 31 34.77 1.73 -14.46
C THR A 31 33.64 2.11 -13.50
N VAL A 32 32.41 1.99 -13.99
CA VAL A 32 31.17 2.14 -13.21
C VAL A 32 30.34 0.87 -13.33
N GLN A 33 29.59 0.53 -12.29
CA GLN A 33 28.65 -0.60 -12.32
C GLN A 33 27.44 -0.33 -13.23
N VAL A 34 27.08 0.95 -13.38
CA VAL A 34 25.92 1.38 -14.18
C VAL A 34 26.31 2.63 -14.94
N THR A 35 26.14 2.61 -16.26
CA THR A 35 26.43 3.76 -17.13
C THR A 35 25.23 4.68 -17.31
N GLY A 36 24.02 4.24 -16.95
CA GLY A 36 22.80 5.04 -16.98
C GLY A 36 22.26 5.28 -15.57
N VAL A 37 22.14 6.54 -15.16
CA VAL A 37 21.74 6.91 -13.80
C VAL A 37 20.73 8.07 -13.81
N GLY A 38 19.87 8.13 -12.78
CA GLY A 38 19.02 9.30 -12.55
C GLY A 38 19.80 10.47 -11.95
N SER A 39 19.28 11.69 -12.13
CA SER A 39 19.75 12.85 -11.38
C SER A 39 19.81 12.56 -9.87
N GLU A 40 20.82 13.10 -9.18
CA GLU A 40 20.99 13.02 -7.72
C GLU A 40 21.24 11.60 -7.16
N VAL A 41 21.49 10.62 -8.02
CA VAL A 41 21.82 9.25 -7.61
C VAL A 41 23.35 9.06 -7.60
N PRO A 42 23.93 8.48 -6.53
CA PRO A 42 25.35 8.17 -6.45
C PRO A 42 25.75 6.97 -7.31
N VAL A 43 26.95 7.04 -7.91
CA VAL A 43 27.56 5.96 -8.69
C VAL A 43 28.97 5.71 -8.16
N ALA A 44 29.24 4.46 -7.74
CA ALA A 44 30.56 4.06 -7.27
C ALA A 44 31.53 3.88 -8.45
N LEU A 45 32.71 4.48 -8.33
CA LEU A 45 33.80 4.38 -9.30
C LEU A 45 34.84 3.36 -8.82
N THR A 46 35.33 2.53 -9.72
CA THR A 46 36.39 1.55 -9.43
C THR A 46 37.54 1.68 -10.41
N LEU A 47 38.78 1.60 -9.92
CA LEU A 47 40.01 1.54 -10.72
C LEU A 47 41.08 0.75 -9.98
N GLU A 48 42.10 0.33 -10.71
CA GLU A 48 43.34 -0.20 -10.16
C GLU A 48 44.52 0.59 -10.73
N ALA A 49 45.39 1.11 -9.85
CA ALA A 49 46.60 1.80 -10.25
C ALA A 49 47.81 1.23 -9.52
N SER A 50 48.95 1.16 -10.20
CA SER A 50 50.21 0.69 -9.63
C SER A 50 51.39 1.45 -10.20
N ASP A 51 52.45 1.55 -9.42
CA ASP A 51 53.71 2.18 -9.79
C ASP A 51 54.86 1.16 -9.69
N ALA A 52 55.72 1.11 -10.71
CA ALA A 52 56.80 0.12 -10.78
C ALA A 52 57.98 0.45 -9.84
N ASP A 53 58.15 1.73 -9.51
CA ASP A 53 59.17 2.23 -8.59
C ASP A 53 58.70 2.21 -7.12
N GLY A 54 57.42 1.87 -6.89
CA GLY A 54 56.80 1.76 -5.58
C GLY A 54 56.41 3.13 -4.99
N ASP A 55 56.27 4.14 -5.84
CA ASP A 55 55.93 5.50 -5.42
C ASP A 55 54.47 5.64 -4.98
N ALA A 56 54.22 6.55 -4.03
CA ALA A 56 52.90 6.80 -3.50
C ALA A 56 52.03 7.54 -4.54
N LEU A 57 50.85 6.99 -4.83
CA LEU A 57 49.95 7.53 -5.83
C LEU A 57 48.97 8.55 -5.26
N THR A 58 48.75 9.63 -6.00
CA THR A 58 47.73 10.64 -5.73
C THR A 58 46.69 10.64 -6.85
N TYR A 59 45.43 10.92 -6.51
CA TYR A 59 44.30 10.87 -7.43
C TYR A 59 43.63 12.25 -7.50
N ALA A 60 43.19 12.65 -8.67
CA ALA A 60 42.42 13.86 -8.88
C ALA A 60 41.27 13.58 -9.85
N TRP A 61 40.05 13.55 -9.32
CA TRP A 61 38.84 13.33 -10.09
C TRP A 61 38.22 14.63 -10.58
N THR A 62 37.78 14.62 -11.83
CA THR A 62 37.10 15.73 -12.51
C THR A 62 35.94 15.21 -13.34
N GLN A 63 35.02 16.10 -13.71
CA GLN A 63 33.93 15.80 -14.63
C GLN A 63 33.93 16.75 -15.82
N SER A 64 33.43 16.27 -16.96
CA SER A 64 33.10 17.08 -18.13
C SER A 64 31.72 16.67 -18.64
N PRO A 65 30.77 17.61 -18.87
CA PRO A 65 30.90 19.05 -18.68
C PRO A 65 31.00 19.46 -17.20
N ALA A 66 31.57 20.63 -16.93
CA ALA A 66 31.73 21.16 -15.57
C ALA A 66 30.40 21.63 -14.94
N ALA A 67 29.40 21.95 -15.76
CA ALA A 67 28.06 22.35 -15.31
C ALA A 67 26.97 21.57 -16.07
N PRO A 68 25.90 21.14 -15.39
CA PRO A 68 25.73 21.20 -13.93
C PRO A 68 26.74 20.30 -13.19
N ALA A 69 27.18 20.72 -12.01
CA ALA A 69 28.26 20.05 -11.27
C ALA A 69 27.71 18.92 -10.39
N GLY A 70 28.17 17.68 -10.63
CA GLY A 70 28.01 16.58 -9.70
C GLY A 70 28.97 16.71 -8.52
N THR A 71 28.89 15.79 -7.57
CA THR A 71 29.72 15.83 -6.35
C THR A 71 30.40 14.49 -6.11
N PHE A 72 31.72 14.49 -5.96
CA PHE A 72 32.47 13.34 -5.45
C PHE A 72 32.45 13.37 -3.92
N ASP A 73 32.26 12.23 -3.27
CA ASP A 73 32.41 12.11 -1.81
C ASP A 73 33.85 12.37 -1.35
N ASP A 74 34.83 11.92 -2.13
CA ASP A 74 36.25 12.27 -2.02
C ASP A 74 36.94 12.25 -3.39
N ALA A 75 37.09 13.40 -4.03
CA ALA A 75 37.75 13.52 -5.33
C ALA A 75 39.26 13.16 -5.33
N SER A 76 39.85 12.84 -4.17
CA SER A 76 41.24 12.40 -4.02
C SER A 76 41.38 10.90 -3.70
N ALA A 77 40.26 10.19 -3.51
CA ALA A 77 40.27 8.77 -3.24
C ALA A 77 40.53 7.95 -4.53
N PRO A 78 41.11 6.75 -4.42
CA PRO A 78 41.26 5.84 -5.55
C PRO A 78 39.89 5.37 -6.09
N SER A 79 38.85 5.26 -5.26
CA SER A 79 37.54 4.74 -5.68
C SER A 79 36.40 5.51 -5.00
N PRO A 80 36.14 6.76 -5.43
CA PRO A 80 35.07 7.57 -4.85
C PRO A 80 33.70 7.20 -5.39
N SER A 81 32.67 7.72 -4.73
CA SER A 81 31.31 7.80 -5.25
C SER A 81 31.07 9.17 -5.86
N TRP A 82 30.60 9.20 -7.11
CA TRP A 82 30.15 10.43 -7.77
C TRP A 82 28.63 10.50 -7.77
N THR A 83 28.06 11.56 -7.18
CA THR A 83 26.63 11.85 -7.20
C THR A 83 26.30 12.70 -8.40
N ALA A 84 25.43 12.18 -9.28
CA ALA A 84 25.04 12.85 -10.51
C ALA A 84 24.34 14.18 -10.22
N PRO A 85 24.62 15.26 -10.98
CA PRO A 85 23.89 16.51 -10.84
C PRO A 85 22.44 16.36 -11.29
N ARG A 86 21.61 17.33 -10.90
CA ARG A 86 20.29 17.52 -11.51
C ARG A 86 20.45 18.03 -12.95
N VAL A 87 19.83 17.33 -13.90
CA VAL A 87 19.76 17.73 -15.31
C VAL A 87 18.31 17.85 -15.76
N ASP A 88 18.06 18.64 -16.81
CA ASP A 88 16.72 18.84 -17.39
C ASP A 88 16.48 18.02 -18.67
N SER A 89 17.54 17.37 -19.19
CA SER A 89 17.48 16.45 -20.34
C SER A 89 18.59 15.41 -20.22
N LEU A 90 18.51 14.31 -20.99
CA LEU A 90 19.53 13.27 -20.99
C LEU A 90 20.89 13.88 -21.34
N GLN A 91 21.86 13.75 -20.43
CA GLN A 91 23.17 14.37 -20.56
C GLN A 91 24.30 13.41 -20.17
N ARG A 92 25.31 13.31 -21.03
CA ARG A 92 26.52 12.53 -20.77
C ARG A 92 27.53 13.32 -19.96
N PHE A 93 28.09 12.69 -18.93
CA PHE A 93 29.21 13.17 -18.15
C PHE A 93 30.39 12.20 -18.31
N THR A 94 31.55 12.72 -18.66
CA THR A 94 32.82 12.00 -18.65
C THR A 94 33.53 12.30 -17.34
N LEU A 95 33.72 11.28 -16.51
CA LEU A 95 34.45 11.35 -15.25
C LEU A 95 35.89 10.95 -15.53
N THR A 96 36.85 11.84 -15.23
CA THR A 96 38.26 11.64 -15.51
C THR A 96 39.05 11.63 -14.21
N VAL A 97 39.86 10.59 -14.01
CA VAL A 97 40.85 10.52 -12.94
C VAL A 97 42.23 10.78 -13.51
N THR A 98 42.99 11.64 -12.85
CA THR A 98 44.44 11.77 -13.07
C THR A 98 45.15 11.14 -11.89
N VAL A 99 46.04 10.18 -12.18
CA VAL A 99 46.88 9.51 -11.18
C VAL A 99 48.32 10.00 -11.36
N SER A 100 48.96 10.41 -10.27
CA SER A 100 50.32 10.96 -10.27
C SER A 100 51.19 10.27 -9.22
N ASP A 101 52.44 9.97 -9.57
CA ASP A 101 53.47 9.40 -8.69
C ASP A 101 54.22 10.47 -7.85
N GLY A 102 53.95 11.76 -8.10
CA GLY A 102 54.64 12.87 -7.42
C GLY A 102 56.11 13.08 -7.84
N ARG A 103 56.63 12.28 -8.78
CA ARG A 103 57.98 12.34 -9.35
C ARG A 103 58.00 12.71 -10.83
N GLY A 104 56.83 13.00 -11.40
CA GLY A 104 56.66 13.54 -12.75
C GLY A 104 55.97 12.58 -13.71
N GLY A 105 55.69 11.34 -13.29
CA GLY A 105 54.85 10.40 -14.03
C GLY A 105 53.37 10.61 -13.73
N THR A 106 52.56 10.62 -14.77
CA THR A 106 51.10 10.73 -14.66
C THR A 106 50.41 9.82 -15.67
N VAL A 107 49.23 9.34 -15.32
CA VAL A 107 48.34 8.60 -16.22
C VAL A 107 46.90 9.05 -15.99
N GLN A 108 46.08 9.03 -17.04
CA GLN A 108 44.67 9.37 -16.97
C GLN A 108 43.79 8.22 -17.41
N GLY A 109 42.61 8.14 -16.81
CA GLY A 109 41.54 7.25 -17.24
C GLY A 109 40.22 8.00 -17.20
N SER A 110 39.27 7.59 -18.05
CA SER A 110 37.94 8.20 -18.08
C SER A 110 36.85 7.14 -18.22
N VAL A 111 35.66 7.49 -17.72
CA VAL A 111 34.44 6.70 -17.85
C VAL A 111 33.26 7.62 -18.13
N ASP A 112 32.38 7.21 -19.04
CA ASP A 112 31.18 7.95 -19.38
C ASP A 112 29.97 7.47 -18.56
N VAL A 113 29.18 8.42 -18.09
CA VAL A 113 27.93 8.22 -17.36
C VAL A 113 26.84 9.07 -18.00
N ASP A 114 25.80 8.41 -18.50
CA ASP A 114 24.60 9.05 -19.04
C ASP A 114 23.60 9.32 -17.88
N VAL A 115 23.35 10.60 -17.61
CA VAL A 115 22.45 11.06 -16.54
C VAL A 115 21.10 11.46 -17.14
N SER A 116 20.02 10.86 -16.65
CA SER A 116 18.65 11.19 -17.04
C SER A 116 18.04 12.24 -16.09
N PRO A 117 17.17 13.13 -16.60
CA PRO A 117 16.46 14.08 -15.75
C PRO A 117 15.48 13.35 -14.83
N PRO A 118 15.05 13.96 -13.72
CA PRO A 118 13.95 13.44 -12.93
C PRO A 118 12.70 13.33 -13.81
N ARG A 119 11.98 12.22 -13.69
CA ARG A 119 10.71 12.07 -14.36
C ARG A 119 9.70 13.09 -13.83
N VAL A 120 9.01 13.78 -14.73
CA VAL A 120 7.86 14.61 -14.37
C VAL A 120 6.63 13.72 -14.24
N ASN A 121 6.11 13.60 -13.03
CA ASN A 121 4.93 12.78 -12.73
C ASN A 121 3.65 13.39 -13.33
N GLN A 122 2.83 12.55 -13.94
CA GLN A 122 1.52 12.85 -14.48
C GLN A 122 0.45 12.22 -13.57
N PRO A 123 -0.57 12.98 -13.14
CA PRO A 123 -1.57 12.45 -12.22
C PRO A 123 -2.40 11.33 -12.86
N PRO A 124 -3.01 10.45 -12.04
CA PRO A 124 -3.82 9.36 -12.55
C PRO A 124 -5.09 9.87 -13.24
N THR A 125 -5.49 9.16 -14.30
CA THR A 125 -6.78 9.36 -14.97
C THR A 125 -7.83 8.42 -14.39
N VAL A 126 -8.86 8.97 -13.75
CA VAL A 126 -9.97 8.21 -13.15
C VAL A 126 -11.27 8.50 -13.88
N SER A 127 -12.01 7.45 -14.25
CA SER A 127 -13.34 7.56 -14.87
C SER A 127 -14.23 8.53 -14.08
N ALA A 128 -15.02 9.32 -14.79
CA ALA A 128 -15.95 10.26 -14.19
C ALA A 128 -17.08 9.55 -13.42
N THR A 129 -17.38 8.31 -13.79
CA THR A 129 -18.50 7.53 -13.21
C THR A 129 -17.97 6.38 -12.36
N VAL A 130 -18.56 6.23 -11.18
CA VAL A 130 -18.44 5.03 -10.35
C VAL A 130 -19.60 4.10 -10.69
N THR A 131 -19.29 2.84 -10.99
CA THR A 131 -20.31 1.82 -11.31
C THR A 131 -20.75 1.13 -10.02
N GLY A 132 -22.04 0.97 -9.81
CA GLY A 132 -22.63 0.28 -8.67
C GLY A 132 -24.14 0.12 -8.81
N PRO A 133 -24.81 -0.48 -7.82
CA PRO A 133 -26.27 -0.61 -7.82
C PRO A 133 -26.94 0.78 -7.75
N ALA A 134 -28.04 0.95 -8.49
CA ALA A 134 -28.80 2.20 -8.52
C ALA A 134 -29.52 2.50 -7.18
N ALA A 135 -29.81 1.46 -6.40
CA ALA A 135 -30.38 1.53 -5.06
C ALA A 135 -30.02 0.26 -4.28
N LEU A 136 -30.09 0.34 -2.96
CA LEU A 136 -29.94 -0.81 -2.06
C LEU A 136 -31.11 -0.89 -1.07
N VAL A 137 -31.31 -2.08 -0.51
CA VAL A 137 -32.13 -2.27 0.69
C VAL A 137 -31.19 -2.24 1.90
N ALA A 138 -31.65 -1.75 3.04
CA ALA A 138 -30.83 -1.69 4.25
C ALA A 138 -30.25 -3.08 4.59
N GLY A 139 -28.94 -3.15 4.82
CA GLY A 139 -28.22 -4.40 5.05
C GLY A 139 -27.91 -5.22 3.78
N ALA A 140 -28.41 -4.86 2.60
CA ALA A 140 -27.95 -5.49 1.36
C ALA A 140 -26.54 -5.00 0.99
N THR A 141 -25.68 -5.92 0.57
CA THR A 141 -24.31 -5.59 0.13
C THR A 141 -24.29 -5.21 -1.34
N GLY A 142 -23.84 -4.00 -1.65
CA GLY A 142 -23.54 -3.53 -3.00
C GLY A 142 -22.07 -3.64 -3.35
N THR A 143 -21.76 -3.90 -4.62
CA THR A 143 -20.39 -3.83 -5.16
C THR A 143 -20.23 -2.56 -5.99
N PHE A 144 -19.21 -1.77 -5.67
CA PHE A 144 -18.87 -0.52 -6.34
C PHE A 144 -17.52 -0.65 -7.02
N THR A 145 -17.40 -0.15 -8.25
CA THR A 145 -16.18 -0.25 -9.05
C THR A 145 -15.86 1.07 -9.73
N VAL A 146 -14.57 1.33 -9.94
CA VAL A 146 -14.07 2.47 -10.71
C VAL A 146 -12.92 2.01 -11.59
N THR A 147 -12.82 2.57 -12.80
CA THR A 147 -11.68 2.34 -13.69
C THR A 147 -10.73 3.53 -13.63
N ALA A 148 -9.44 3.26 -13.47
CA ALA A 148 -8.39 4.26 -13.48
C ALA A 148 -7.13 3.73 -14.18
N SER A 149 -6.31 4.64 -14.69
CA SER A 149 -5.02 4.34 -15.31
C SER A 149 -4.05 5.47 -15.01
N ASP A 150 -2.78 5.12 -14.91
CA ASP A 150 -1.70 6.08 -14.74
C ASP A 150 -0.93 6.24 -16.05
N PRO A 151 -0.80 7.46 -16.63
CA PRO A 151 -0.04 7.68 -17.87
C PRO A 151 1.41 7.25 -17.74
N ASP A 152 1.89 7.27 -16.51
CA ASP A 152 3.24 7.02 -16.13
C ASP A 152 3.48 5.57 -15.68
N GLY A 153 2.43 4.75 -15.66
CA GLY A 153 2.50 3.34 -15.25
C GLY A 153 2.74 3.16 -13.75
N ASP A 154 2.60 4.23 -12.96
CA ASP A 154 2.79 4.18 -11.53
C ASP A 154 1.65 3.39 -10.86
N PRO A 155 1.95 2.62 -9.79
CA PRO A 155 0.96 1.78 -9.14
C PRO A 155 -0.11 2.63 -8.43
N LEU A 156 -1.38 2.34 -8.73
CA LEU A 156 -2.50 3.08 -8.15
C LEU A 156 -2.99 2.50 -6.83
N THR A 157 -3.19 3.38 -5.85
CA THR A 157 -3.82 3.08 -4.56
C THR A 157 -5.23 3.68 -4.53
N TYR A 158 -6.18 2.89 -4.02
CA TYR A 158 -7.59 3.24 -3.97
C TYR A 158 -8.10 3.20 -2.52
N THR A 159 -8.82 4.24 -2.12
CA THR A 159 -9.46 4.32 -0.80
C THR A 159 -10.91 4.72 -0.94
N TRP A 160 -11.80 3.82 -0.53
CA TRP A 160 -13.24 4.01 -0.49
C TRP A 160 -13.68 4.47 0.89
N THR A 161 -14.52 5.51 0.92
CA THR A 161 -15.10 6.05 2.16
C THR A 161 -16.56 6.41 1.94
N GLN A 162 -17.32 6.46 3.03
CA GLN A 162 -18.62 7.14 3.02
C GLN A 162 -18.38 8.57 3.48
N THR A 163 -18.97 9.56 2.82
CA THR A 163 -18.84 10.98 3.20
C THR A 163 -20.11 11.52 3.84
N ALA A 164 -21.28 10.99 3.47
CA ALA A 164 -22.56 11.35 4.06
C ALA A 164 -23.54 10.16 4.01
N PRO A 165 -24.54 10.10 4.91
CA PRO A 165 -24.66 10.86 6.17
C PRO A 165 -23.60 10.42 7.20
N ALA A 166 -23.68 10.96 8.43
CA ALA A 166 -22.77 10.63 9.52
C ALA A 166 -22.90 9.18 10.01
N SER A 167 -24.11 8.59 9.94
CA SER A 167 -24.34 7.18 10.24
C SER A 167 -23.59 6.31 9.22
N ARG A 168 -22.55 5.60 9.66
CA ARG A 168 -21.62 4.88 8.79
C ARG A 168 -22.10 3.47 8.46
N GLY A 169 -22.13 3.13 7.17
CA GLY A 169 -22.18 1.73 6.75
C GLY A 169 -20.81 1.08 6.84
N THR A 170 -20.72 -0.15 6.36
CA THR A 170 -19.55 -1.01 6.53
C THR A 170 -19.00 -1.45 5.18
N TRP A 171 -17.68 -1.32 5.02
CA TRP A 171 -16.95 -1.89 3.89
C TRP A 171 -16.57 -3.34 4.19
N VAL A 172 -16.99 -4.28 3.32
CA VAL A 172 -16.70 -5.71 3.47
C VAL A 172 -15.28 -5.98 3.00
N GLY A 173 -14.44 -6.52 3.89
CA GLY A 173 -13.02 -6.76 3.59
C GLY A 173 -12.17 -5.49 3.49
N GLY A 174 -12.73 -4.31 3.80
CA GLY A 174 -12.07 -3.01 3.71
C GLY A 174 -12.45 -2.22 2.45
N GLY A 175 -12.12 -0.92 2.46
CA GLY A 175 -12.44 0.00 1.38
C GLY A 175 -11.26 0.20 0.42
N ASN A 176 -10.65 -0.87 -0.09
CA ASN A 176 -9.43 -0.78 -0.89
C ASN A 176 -9.61 -1.41 -2.28
N GLY A 177 -8.78 -0.98 -3.23
CA GLY A 177 -8.77 -1.49 -4.61
C GLY A 177 -9.80 -0.85 -5.54
N ALA A 178 -9.75 -1.21 -6.83
CA ALA A 178 -10.64 -0.69 -7.87
C ALA A 178 -12.10 -1.16 -7.70
N SER A 179 -12.34 -2.16 -6.85
CA SER A 179 -13.65 -2.72 -6.51
C SER A 179 -13.77 -2.85 -5.00
N ALA A 180 -14.88 -2.37 -4.43
CA ALA A 180 -15.16 -2.49 -3.00
C ALA A 180 -16.62 -2.83 -2.74
N GLN A 181 -16.87 -3.56 -1.64
CA GLN A 181 -18.20 -3.98 -1.23
C GLN A 181 -18.64 -3.23 0.01
N TRP A 182 -19.90 -2.78 0.04
CA TRP A 182 -20.44 -1.98 1.13
C TRP A 182 -21.89 -2.32 1.42
N TYR A 183 -22.26 -2.33 2.70
CA TYR A 183 -23.66 -2.37 3.14
C TYR A 183 -23.96 -1.22 4.10
N SER A 184 -25.22 -0.79 4.11
CA SER A 184 -25.67 0.36 4.90
C SER A 184 -25.66 0.11 6.41
N PRO A 185 -25.69 1.15 7.25
CA PRO A 185 -26.11 0.99 8.64
C PRO A 185 -27.62 0.72 8.73
N VAL A 186 -28.10 0.58 9.97
CA VAL A 186 -29.54 0.54 10.28
C VAL A 186 -30.19 1.86 9.87
N VAL A 187 -31.28 1.79 9.10
CA VAL A 187 -32.08 2.95 8.69
C VAL A 187 -33.58 2.69 8.90
N GLY A 188 -34.30 3.70 9.41
CA GLY A 188 -35.76 3.62 9.62
C GLY A 188 -36.58 4.31 8.53
N THR A 189 -35.92 5.01 7.60
CA THR A 189 -36.53 5.67 6.44
C THR A 189 -35.58 5.61 5.26
N GLN A 190 -36.09 5.81 4.04
CA GLN A 190 -35.24 5.84 2.86
C GLN A 190 -34.19 6.96 2.99
N THR A 191 -32.92 6.57 2.89
CA THR A 191 -31.79 7.47 3.14
C THR A 191 -30.78 7.35 1.99
N ALA A 192 -30.33 8.48 1.44
CA ALA A 192 -29.29 8.50 0.43
C ALA A 192 -27.91 8.58 1.09
N PHE A 193 -27.00 7.69 0.68
CA PHE A 193 -25.62 7.64 1.13
C PHE A 193 -24.71 8.16 0.03
N THR A 194 -23.73 8.99 0.38
CA THR A 194 -22.70 9.43 -0.54
C THR A 194 -21.43 8.65 -0.24
N LEU A 195 -21.01 7.82 -1.19
CA LEU A 195 -19.75 7.09 -1.15
C LEU A 195 -18.73 7.84 -2.03
N SER A 196 -17.45 7.77 -1.66
CA SER A 196 -16.36 8.33 -2.44
C SER A 196 -15.22 7.35 -2.58
N VAL A 197 -14.55 7.41 -3.73
CA VAL A 197 -13.28 6.72 -3.98
C VAL A 197 -12.21 7.77 -4.28
N SER A 198 -11.10 7.67 -3.56
CA SER A 198 -9.87 8.45 -3.78
C SER A 198 -8.84 7.55 -4.44
N VAL A 199 -8.30 7.98 -5.59
CA VAL A 199 -7.26 7.25 -6.33
C VAL A 199 -6.00 8.10 -6.40
N THR A 200 -4.85 7.52 -6.04
CA THR A 200 -3.54 8.22 -6.03
C THR A 200 -2.43 7.30 -6.54
N ASP A 201 -1.45 7.93 -7.18
CA ASP A 201 -0.14 7.40 -7.58
C ASP A 201 0.94 7.56 -6.48
N GLY A 202 0.62 8.26 -5.39
CA GLY A 202 1.55 8.60 -4.30
C GLY A 202 2.45 9.81 -4.55
N ALA A 203 2.41 10.40 -5.75
CA ALA A 203 3.24 11.54 -6.16
C ALA A 203 2.40 12.81 -6.44
N SER A 204 1.16 12.63 -6.87
CA SER A 204 0.19 13.70 -7.15
C SER A 204 -0.94 13.74 -6.12
N PRO A 205 -1.64 14.88 -5.98
CA PRO A 205 -2.89 14.93 -5.24
C PRO A 205 -3.89 13.89 -5.77
N PRO A 206 -4.64 13.21 -4.88
CA PRO A 206 -5.57 12.17 -5.28
C PRO A 206 -6.72 12.71 -6.14
N VAL A 207 -7.16 11.90 -7.10
CA VAL A 207 -8.40 12.14 -7.85
C VAL A 207 -9.55 11.47 -7.12
N VAL A 208 -10.58 12.27 -6.78
CA VAL A 208 -11.74 11.80 -6.03
C VAL A 208 -12.98 11.71 -6.93
N ARG A 209 -13.75 10.65 -6.75
CA ARG A 209 -15.08 10.45 -7.36
C ARG A 209 -16.10 10.11 -6.28
N THR A 210 -17.35 10.49 -6.52
CA THR A 210 -18.46 10.22 -5.61
C THR A 210 -19.61 9.52 -6.32
N VAL A 211 -20.40 8.78 -5.55
CA VAL A 211 -21.65 8.16 -5.99
C VAL A 211 -22.69 8.29 -4.89
N SER A 212 -23.93 8.62 -5.27
CA SER A 212 -25.06 8.65 -4.36
C SER A 212 -25.86 7.36 -4.49
N VAL A 213 -26.14 6.70 -3.37
CA VAL A 213 -26.82 5.41 -3.30
C VAL A 213 -28.04 5.57 -2.39
N PRO A 214 -29.26 5.60 -2.94
CA PRO A 214 -30.47 5.54 -2.13
C PRO A 214 -30.60 4.14 -1.50
N VAL A 215 -30.81 4.12 -0.19
CA VAL A 215 -31.06 2.91 0.59
C VAL A 215 -32.48 2.93 1.12
N SER A 216 -33.31 1.97 0.70
CA SER A 216 -34.68 1.81 1.19
C SER A 216 -34.74 0.98 2.46
N VAL A 217 -35.82 1.15 3.21
CA VAL A 217 -36.14 0.25 4.34
C VAL A 217 -36.51 -1.14 3.80
N PRO A 218 -36.19 -2.22 4.53
CA PRO A 218 -36.53 -3.57 4.10
C PRO A 218 -38.02 -3.85 4.24
N ARG A 219 -38.56 -4.63 3.30
CA ARG A 219 -39.94 -5.14 3.29
C ARG A 219 -40.02 -6.52 3.91
N TYR A 220 -41.13 -6.83 4.56
CA TYR A 220 -41.23 -8.09 5.28
C TYR A 220 -41.18 -9.30 4.35
N ALA A 221 -42.03 -9.34 3.33
CA ALA A 221 -42.22 -10.51 2.49
C ALA A 221 -41.01 -10.82 1.61
N THR A 222 -40.29 -9.79 1.14
CA THR A 222 -39.16 -9.95 0.21
C THR A 222 -37.81 -9.98 0.91
N ASP A 223 -37.65 -9.30 2.05
CA ASP A 223 -36.32 -9.11 2.64
C ASP A 223 -36.20 -9.87 3.96
N VAL A 224 -37.05 -9.55 4.93
CA VAL A 224 -37.00 -10.14 6.27
C VAL A 224 -37.36 -11.62 6.25
N GLN A 225 -38.40 -12.00 5.50
CA GLN A 225 -38.81 -13.40 5.37
C GLN A 225 -37.71 -14.25 4.72
N ASN A 226 -36.88 -13.66 3.85
CA ASN A 226 -35.79 -14.37 3.22
C ASN A 226 -34.66 -14.68 4.21
N VAL A 227 -34.38 -13.81 5.18
CA VAL A 227 -33.45 -14.11 6.29
C VAL A 227 -33.87 -15.40 7.02
N TRP A 228 -35.16 -15.57 7.29
CA TRP A 228 -35.65 -16.79 7.95
C TRP A 228 -35.49 -18.04 7.09
N LYS A 229 -35.71 -17.92 5.78
CA LYS A 229 -35.55 -19.04 4.82
C LYS A 229 -34.09 -19.43 4.62
N THR A 230 -33.19 -18.46 4.58
CA THR A 230 -31.77 -18.67 4.24
C THR A 230 -30.97 -19.18 5.42
N ILE A 231 -31.50 -19.12 6.64
CA ILE A 231 -30.90 -19.69 7.84
C ILE A 231 -31.62 -21.01 8.18
N PRO A 232 -31.13 -22.18 7.73
CA PRO A 232 -31.84 -23.45 7.91
C PRO A 232 -32.09 -23.77 9.39
N SER A 233 -31.20 -23.33 10.27
CA SER A 233 -31.33 -23.51 11.72
C SER A 233 -32.55 -22.80 12.31
N CYS A 234 -32.98 -21.67 11.73
CA CYS A 234 -34.13 -20.91 12.21
C CYS A 234 -35.44 -21.64 11.90
N THR A 235 -35.66 -22.04 10.65
CA THR A 235 -36.87 -22.77 10.24
C THR A 235 -36.87 -24.23 10.70
N ASN A 236 -35.71 -24.87 10.90
CA ASN A 236 -35.67 -26.23 11.44
C ASN A 236 -36.05 -26.26 12.94
N CYS A 237 -35.65 -25.24 13.72
CA CYS A 237 -36.05 -25.13 15.12
C CYS A 237 -37.45 -24.53 15.30
N HIS A 238 -37.89 -23.66 14.40
CA HIS A 238 -39.16 -22.92 14.46
C HIS A 238 -40.04 -23.12 13.22
N GLY A 239 -40.05 -24.33 12.65
CA GLY A 239 -40.86 -24.68 11.48
C GLY A 239 -42.28 -25.09 11.84
N SER A 240 -42.43 -25.82 12.96
CA SER A 240 -43.72 -26.29 13.47
C SER A 240 -43.65 -26.85 14.92
N SER A 241 -42.55 -26.58 15.64
CA SER A 241 -42.31 -27.10 17.01
C SER A 241 -42.23 -25.93 18.00
N GLY A 242 -42.98 -26.01 19.11
CA GLY A 242 -42.88 -25.05 20.21
C GLY A 242 -43.65 -23.73 20.07
N GLY A 243 -44.71 -23.67 19.25
CA GLY A 243 -45.65 -22.53 19.22
C GLY A 243 -45.15 -21.26 18.52
N LEU A 244 -44.10 -21.35 17.70
CA LEU A 244 -43.58 -20.29 16.84
C LEU A 244 -43.29 -20.91 15.47
N SER A 245 -43.88 -20.36 14.40
CA SER A 245 -43.54 -20.70 13.02
C SER A 245 -42.89 -19.51 12.33
N LEU A 246 -41.70 -19.71 11.75
CA LEU A 246 -41.02 -18.73 10.89
C LEU A 246 -41.24 -19.00 9.39
N ALA A 247 -42.14 -19.93 9.06
CA ALA A 247 -42.54 -20.21 7.69
C ALA A 247 -43.28 -19.01 7.08
N ALA A 248 -43.13 -18.86 5.76
CA ALA A 248 -43.82 -17.82 5.00
C ALA A 248 -45.35 -17.90 5.23
N GLY A 249 -45.98 -16.73 5.42
CA GLY A 249 -47.41 -16.61 5.70
C GLY A 249 -47.81 -16.74 7.17
N SER A 250 -46.96 -17.31 8.04
CA SER A 250 -47.22 -17.44 9.48
C SER A 250 -46.27 -16.60 10.34
N SER A 251 -45.04 -16.43 9.89
CA SER A 251 -43.94 -15.73 10.57
C SER A 251 -44.30 -14.33 11.08
N TYR A 252 -44.93 -13.48 10.26
CA TYR A 252 -45.24 -12.09 10.65
C TYR A 252 -46.12 -12.05 11.91
N GLY A 253 -47.26 -12.73 11.86
CA GLY A 253 -48.24 -12.75 12.95
C GLY A 253 -47.72 -13.46 14.20
N ASN A 254 -46.68 -14.28 14.07
CA ASN A 254 -45.99 -14.90 15.20
C ASN A 254 -44.93 -13.99 15.84
N LEU A 255 -44.47 -12.95 15.15
CA LEU A 255 -43.37 -12.08 15.59
C LEU A 255 -43.88 -10.71 16.07
N VAL A 256 -44.69 -10.03 15.27
CA VAL A 256 -45.00 -8.62 15.50
C VAL A 256 -46.08 -8.45 16.57
N ASN A 257 -45.80 -7.63 17.59
CA ASN A 257 -46.69 -7.37 18.74
C ASN A 257 -47.06 -8.60 19.59
N VAL A 258 -46.42 -9.75 19.36
CA VAL A 258 -46.60 -10.97 20.15
C VAL A 258 -45.73 -10.93 21.40
N THR A 259 -46.30 -11.18 22.57
CA THR A 259 -45.54 -11.24 23.83
C THR A 259 -44.50 -12.35 23.78
N SER A 260 -43.27 -12.04 24.18
CA SER A 260 -42.18 -13.01 24.17
C SER A 260 -42.37 -14.05 25.27
N THR A 261 -42.05 -15.29 24.94
CA THR A 261 -41.99 -16.40 25.91
C THR A 261 -40.55 -16.77 26.25
N ALA A 262 -39.59 -15.97 25.78
CA ALA A 262 -38.18 -16.21 26.04
C ALA A 262 -37.84 -15.90 27.50
N THR A 263 -37.06 -16.78 28.14
CA THR A 263 -36.59 -16.60 29.51
C THR A 263 -35.92 -15.24 29.67
N GLY A 264 -36.38 -14.45 30.66
CA GLY A 264 -35.85 -13.11 30.94
C GLY A 264 -36.47 -11.97 30.13
N CYS A 265 -37.36 -12.24 29.17
CA CYS A 265 -37.96 -11.21 28.32
C CYS A 265 -39.50 -11.30 28.22
N GLY A 266 -40.16 -11.91 29.20
CA GLY A 266 -41.62 -12.10 29.20
C GLY A 266 -42.44 -10.80 29.17
N SER A 267 -41.84 -9.66 29.52
CA SER A 267 -42.45 -8.33 29.43
C SER A 267 -42.33 -7.68 28.05
N LEU A 268 -41.44 -8.19 27.20
CA LEU A 268 -41.16 -7.62 25.87
C LEU A 268 -42.06 -8.26 24.80
N LYS A 269 -42.18 -7.55 23.67
CA LYS A 269 -42.68 -8.17 22.43
C LYS A 269 -41.54 -8.85 21.69
N ARG A 270 -41.87 -9.88 20.92
CA ARG A 270 -40.92 -10.55 20.03
C ARG A 270 -40.36 -9.53 19.03
N VAL A 271 -41.26 -8.78 18.39
CA VAL A 271 -40.95 -7.55 17.66
C VAL A 271 -41.85 -6.43 18.16
N THR A 272 -41.23 -5.34 18.61
CA THR A 272 -41.85 -4.07 18.97
C THR A 272 -41.66 -3.11 17.79
N PRO A 273 -42.71 -2.82 16.98
CA PRO A 273 -42.62 -1.86 15.88
C PRO A 273 -42.00 -0.54 16.31
N GLY A 274 -40.99 -0.07 15.55
CA GLY A 274 -40.28 1.19 15.80
C GLY A 274 -39.17 1.10 16.85
N ASP A 275 -39.03 0.00 17.58
CA ASP A 275 -38.06 -0.13 18.66
C ASP A 275 -37.30 -1.47 18.57
N PRO A 276 -36.20 -1.52 17.79
CA PRO A 276 -35.38 -2.73 17.67
C PRO A 276 -34.70 -3.11 18.99
N ASP A 277 -34.36 -2.15 19.86
CA ASP A 277 -33.65 -2.41 21.11
C ASP A 277 -34.56 -2.99 22.20
N GLN A 278 -35.87 -2.72 22.13
CA GLN A 278 -36.90 -3.37 22.97
C GLN A 278 -37.59 -4.56 22.29
N SER A 279 -37.04 -5.06 21.19
CA SER A 279 -37.54 -6.25 20.50
C SER A 279 -36.78 -7.49 20.96
N SER A 280 -37.47 -8.43 21.62
CA SER A 280 -36.81 -9.63 22.14
C SER A 280 -36.13 -10.47 21.06
N LEU A 281 -36.61 -10.39 19.81
CA LEU A 281 -35.96 -11.04 18.66
C LEU A 281 -34.52 -10.54 18.51
N ILE A 282 -34.32 -9.23 18.41
CA ILE A 282 -32.99 -8.62 18.21
C ILE A 282 -32.05 -8.97 19.36
N LEU A 283 -32.53 -8.85 20.60
CA LEU A 283 -31.76 -9.20 21.79
C LEU A 283 -31.28 -10.66 21.76
N LYS A 284 -32.08 -11.58 21.20
CA LYS A 284 -31.68 -12.98 21.00
C LYS A 284 -30.70 -13.17 19.85
N LEU A 285 -30.83 -12.45 18.73
CA LEU A 285 -29.89 -12.57 17.60
C LEU A 285 -28.50 -12.02 17.97
N GLU A 286 -28.47 -10.95 18.76
CA GLU A 286 -27.25 -10.34 19.31
C GLU A 286 -26.68 -11.12 20.50
N GLY A 287 -27.53 -11.89 21.20
CA GLY A 287 -27.13 -12.67 22.37
C GLY A 287 -26.87 -11.86 23.61
N THR A 288 -27.46 -10.67 23.70
CA THR A 288 -27.32 -9.76 24.84
C THR A 288 -28.20 -10.19 26.02
N THR A 289 -29.42 -10.67 25.75
CA THR A 289 -30.37 -11.19 26.76
C THR A 289 -31.45 -12.08 26.11
N CYS A 290 -32.54 -12.38 26.81
CA CYS A 290 -33.66 -13.21 26.35
C CYS A 290 -33.34 -14.71 26.17
N GLY A 291 -32.46 -15.25 27.02
CA GLY A 291 -32.05 -16.65 27.03
C GLY A 291 -30.89 -16.93 26.08
N THR A 292 -30.80 -18.16 25.56
CA THR A 292 -29.72 -18.53 24.62
C THR A 292 -29.79 -17.74 23.32
N ARG A 293 -28.62 -17.28 22.85
CA ARG A 293 -28.43 -16.61 21.57
C ARG A 293 -28.95 -17.46 20.40
N MET A 294 -29.62 -16.80 19.46
CA MET A 294 -30.11 -17.41 18.23
C MET A 294 -29.22 -17.06 17.04
N PRO A 295 -29.00 -17.99 16.09
CA PRO A 295 -29.53 -19.36 16.06
C PRO A 295 -28.83 -20.30 17.05
N ARG A 296 -29.59 -21.18 17.72
CA ARG A 296 -29.06 -22.06 18.79
C ARG A 296 -27.89 -22.94 18.33
N ASN A 297 -27.93 -23.40 17.08
CA ASN A 297 -26.93 -24.30 16.50
C ASN A 297 -25.77 -23.57 15.81
N ASN A 298 -25.81 -22.24 15.73
CA ASN A 298 -24.73 -21.38 15.22
C ASN A 298 -24.85 -19.99 15.86
N GLN A 299 -24.42 -19.85 17.11
CA GLN A 299 -24.64 -18.62 17.88
C GLN A 299 -23.89 -17.40 17.31
N THR A 300 -22.83 -17.62 16.52
CA THR A 300 -22.03 -16.56 15.91
C THR A 300 -22.52 -16.17 14.51
N TYR A 301 -23.64 -16.73 14.02
CA TYR A 301 -24.12 -16.49 12.67
C TYR A 301 -24.25 -15.00 12.33
N PHE A 302 -24.89 -14.21 13.20
CA PHE A 302 -25.06 -12.78 12.97
C PHE A 302 -23.79 -11.95 13.22
N ASP A 303 -22.76 -12.51 13.85
CA ASP A 303 -21.43 -11.89 13.89
C ASP A 303 -20.72 -12.04 12.54
N GLN A 304 -20.98 -13.15 11.85
CA GLN A 304 -20.46 -13.46 10.50
C GLN A 304 -21.31 -12.82 9.38
N HIS A 305 -22.58 -12.53 9.67
CA HIS A 305 -23.56 -11.91 8.77
C HIS A 305 -24.23 -10.67 9.42
N PRO A 306 -23.43 -9.65 9.80
CA PRO A 306 -23.96 -8.44 10.46
C PRO A 306 -24.90 -7.64 9.56
N ASP A 307 -24.75 -7.79 8.25
CA ASP A 307 -25.58 -7.20 7.20
C ASP A 307 -27.05 -7.67 7.30
N GLN A 308 -27.27 -8.96 7.61
CA GLN A 308 -28.63 -9.48 7.84
C GLN A 308 -29.24 -8.99 9.14
N LEU A 309 -28.44 -8.77 10.19
CA LEU A 309 -28.92 -8.17 11.43
C LEU A 309 -29.35 -6.71 11.20
N VAL A 310 -28.56 -5.95 10.43
CA VAL A 310 -28.91 -4.58 10.01
C VAL A 310 -30.25 -4.57 9.26
N LEU A 311 -30.47 -5.53 8.36
CA LEU A 311 -31.71 -5.66 7.63
C LEU A 311 -32.91 -5.82 8.58
N VAL A 312 -32.87 -6.79 9.50
CA VAL A 312 -33.97 -7.02 10.44
C VAL A 312 -34.18 -5.81 11.36
N ARG A 313 -33.11 -5.21 11.88
CA ARG A 313 -33.18 -4.01 12.73
C ARG A 313 -33.80 -2.82 11.99
N SER A 314 -33.45 -2.62 10.71
CA SER A 314 -33.98 -1.54 9.87
C SER A 314 -35.48 -1.69 9.63
N TRP A 315 -35.94 -2.91 9.33
CA TRP A 315 -37.37 -3.19 9.19
C TRP A 315 -38.15 -2.91 10.49
N ILE A 316 -37.61 -3.34 11.64
CA ILE A 316 -38.26 -3.06 12.93
C ILE A 316 -38.30 -1.55 13.18
N LEU A 317 -37.19 -0.85 13.00
CA LEU A 317 -37.08 0.60 13.18
C LEU A 317 -38.05 1.37 12.26
N ALA A 318 -38.30 0.86 11.05
CA ALA A 318 -39.26 1.42 10.10
C ALA A 318 -40.74 1.11 10.44
N GLY A 319 -41.02 0.49 11.59
CA GLY A 319 -42.37 0.19 12.06
C GLY A 319 -42.85 -1.23 11.78
N ALA A 320 -41.94 -2.13 11.38
CA ALA A 320 -42.21 -3.56 11.21
C ALA A 320 -43.46 -3.87 10.36
N LEU A 321 -43.62 -3.22 9.20
CA LEU A 321 -44.78 -3.38 8.32
C LEU A 321 -44.86 -4.79 7.71
N ASN A 322 -46.07 -5.24 7.36
CA ASN A 322 -46.31 -6.51 6.66
C ASN A 322 -46.53 -6.26 5.16
N ASP A 323 -45.45 -5.99 4.44
CA ASP A 323 -45.45 -5.56 3.03
C ASP A 323 -44.57 -6.44 2.12
#